data_AF-A0A3R5Q538-F1
#
_entry.id   AF-A0A3R5Q538-F1
#
_cell.length_a   1.000
_cell.length_b   1.000
_cell.length_c   1.000
_cell.angle_alpha   90.00
_cell.angle_beta   90.00
_cell.angle_gamma   90.00
#
_symmetry.space_group_name_H-M   'P 1'
#
loop_
_entity.id
_entity.type
_entity.pdbx_description
1 polymer ?
#
loop_
_entity_poly.entity_id
_entity_poly.type
_entity_poly.pdbx_seq_one_letter_code
_entity_poly.pdbx_strand_id
1 'polypeptide(L)'
;MATKKQKQYMSFEEVTPTAKHISFVCRSMQGIGVEKVPGIGTMTKTRLARKGISYAQQLFGQCLVRDLDRKKCKTFFQSFGMNDGLQTDAFNAFKEWADQHL
;
A
#
# COMPACT_ATOMS: atom_id res chain seq x y z
N MET A 1 20.91 19.16 37.72
CA MET A 1 21.02 17.68 37.65
C MET A 1 20.00 17.17 36.65
N ALA A 2 20.45 16.79 35.45
CA ALA A 2 19.58 16.27 34.40
C ALA A 2 19.31 14.78 34.66
N THR A 3 18.06 14.43 34.98
CA THR A 3 17.63 13.04 35.18
C THR A 3 17.66 12.28 33.85
N LYS A 4 18.55 11.28 33.76
CA LYS A 4 18.78 10.37 32.61
C LYS A 4 17.54 9.60 32.10
N LYS A 5 16.36 9.76 32.68
CA LYS A 5 15.13 9.02 32.32
C LYS A 5 14.24 9.72 31.27
N GLN A 6 14.54 10.97 30.89
CA GLN A 6 13.70 11.74 29.95
C GLN A 6 14.19 11.73 28.48
N LYS A 7 15.31 11.08 28.17
CA LYS A 7 15.91 11.12 26.81
C LYS A 7 15.56 9.93 25.90
N GLN A 8 14.68 9.02 26.30
CA GLN A 8 14.40 7.78 25.53
C GLN A 8 12.97 7.66 24.96
N TYR A 9 12.16 8.73 24.97
CA TYR A 9 10.75 8.66 24.53
C TYR A 9 10.35 9.74 23.51
N MET A 10 11.29 10.31 22.74
CA MET A 10 10.99 11.44 21.85
C MET A 10 11.64 11.29 20.47
N SER A 11 11.32 10.19 19.77
CA SER A 11 11.42 10.12 18.30
C SER A 11 10.70 8.87 17.77
N PHE A 12 9.41 8.74 18.08
CA PHE A 12 8.50 8.05 17.16
C PHE A 12 7.92 9.20 16.33
N GLU A 13 8.52 9.48 15.17
CA GLU A 13 7.81 10.30 14.18
C GLU A 13 6.52 9.55 13.89
N GLU A 14 5.37 10.11 14.31
CA GLU A 14 4.09 9.63 13.82
C GLU A 14 4.13 9.77 12.30
N VAL A 15 4.29 8.66 11.60
CA VAL A 15 4.22 8.64 10.14
C VAL A 15 2.76 8.89 9.80
N THR A 16 2.40 10.15 9.60
CA THR A 16 1.04 10.54 9.25
C THR A 16 0.70 9.93 7.89
N PRO A 17 -0.33 9.08 7.79
CA PRO A 17 -0.70 8.48 6.52
C PRO A 17 -1.11 9.57 5.51
N THR A 18 -0.76 9.36 4.24
CA THR A 18 -1.10 10.33 3.20
C THR A 18 -2.61 10.41 2.99
N ALA A 19 -3.13 11.56 2.54
CA ALA A 19 -4.55 11.71 2.21
C ALA A 19 -5.03 10.67 1.18
N LYS A 20 -4.17 10.26 0.24
CA LYS A 20 -4.44 9.19 -0.73
C LYS A 20 -4.64 7.84 -0.03
N HIS A 21 -3.80 7.54 0.96
CA HIS A 21 -3.91 6.32 1.77
C HIS A 21 -5.23 6.29 2.53
N ILE A 22 -5.52 7.33 3.31
CA ILE A 22 -6.76 7.44 4.09
C ILE A 22 -7.99 7.31 3.19
N SER A 23 -8.04 8.07 2.08
CA SER A 23 -9.17 8.00 1.13
C SER A 23 -9.35 6.62 0.50
N PHE A 24 -8.28 5.84 0.37
CA PHE A 24 -8.34 4.51 -0.21
C PHE A 24 -8.86 3.49 0.80
N VAL A 25 -8.31 3.49 2.02
CA VAL A 25 -8.66 2.50 3.04
C VAL A 25 -10.10 2.67 3.55
N CYS A 26 -10.61 3.90 3.66
CA CYS A 26 -11.95 4.15 4.20
C CYS A 26 -13.14 3.87 3.25
N ARG A 27 -12.91 3.33 2.05
CA ARG A 27 -13.97 3.14 1.04
C ARG A 27 -13.89 1.74 0.42
N SER A 28 -15.01 1.25 -0.09
CA SER A 28 -15.02 0.02 -0.91
C SER A 28 -14.08 0.16 -2.12
N MET A 29 -13.27 -0.86 -2.39
CA MET A 29 -12.39 -0.91 -3.57
C MET A 29 -13.15 -1.05 -4.89
N GLN A 30 -14.43 -1.43 -4.87
CA GLN A 30 -15.19 -1.76 -6.07
C GLN A 30 -15.26 -0.57 -7.04
N GLY A 31 -14.74 -0.76 -8.25
CA GLY A 31 -14.79 0.25 -9.31
C GLY A 31 -13.78 1.38 -9.16
N ILE A 32 -12.94 1.35 -8.12
CA ILE A 32 -11.85 2.31 -7.95
C ILE A 32 -10.73 1.98 -8.95
N GLY A 33 -10.29 2.98 -9.72
CA GLY A 33 -9.17 2.84 -10.67
C GLY A 33 -7.85 2.53 -9.95
N VAL A 34 -7.00 1.71 -10.57
CA VAL A 34 -5.76 1.22 -9.93
C VAL A 34 -4.78 2.34 -9.56
N GLU A 35 -4.81 3.49 -10.26
CA GLU A 35 -3.99 4.65 -9.90
C GLU A 35 -4.34 5.28 -8.55
N LYS A 36 -5.50 4.96 -7.97
CA LYS A 36 -5.91 5.45 -6.66
C LYS A 36 -5.29 4.66 -5.51
N VAL A 37 -4.72 3.49 -5.79
CA VAL A 37 -3.96 2.71 -4.80
C VAL A 37 -2.68 3.49 -4.42
N PRO A 38 -2.36 3.64 -3.13
CA PRO A 38 -1.07 4.18 -2.68
C PRO A 38 0.12 3.46 -3.34
N GLY A 39 1.20 4.20 -3.61
CA GLY A 39 2.35 3.65 -4.35
C GLY A 39 2.17 3.46 -5.87
N ILE A 40 0.95 3.55 -6.41
CA ILE A 40 0.72 3.46 -7.87
C ILE A 40 0.75 4.83 -8.52
N GLY A 41 1.76 5.06 -9.37
CA GLY A 41 1.89 6.23 -10.25
C GLY A 41 1.61 5.92 -11.73
N THR A 42 1.72 6.93 -12.60
CA THR A 42 1.35 6.84 -14.03
C THR A 42 2.06 5.72 -14.78
N MET A 43 3.37 5.54 -14.58
CA MET A 43 4.11 4.47 -15.26
C MET A 43 3.63 3.07 -14.82
N THR A 44 3.45 2.88 -13.52
CA THR A 44 2.96 1.61 -12.95
C THR A 44 1.55 1.31 -13.44
N LYS A 45 0.66 2.32 -13.46
CA LYS A 45 -0.70 2.20 -14.03
C LYS A 45 -0.66 1.66 -15.46
N THR A 46 0.17 2.24 -16.33
CA THR A 46 0.27 1.79 -17.73
C THR A 46 0.74 0.34 -17.84
N ARG A 47 1.69 -0.08 -16.99
CA ARG A 47 2.18 -1.47 -16.97
C ARG A 47 1.13 -2.45 -16.46
N LEU A 48 0.37 -2.07 -15.43
CA LEU A 48 -0.75 -2.85 -14.89
C LEU A 48 -1.87 -3.01 -15.93
N ALA A 49 -2.24 -1.94 -16.63
CA ALA A 49 -3.25 -1.96 -17.68
C ALA A 49 -2.87 -2.92 -18.83
N ARG A 50 -1.59 -2.98 -19.21
CA ARG A 50 -1.08 -3.97 -20.20
C ARG A 50 -1.21 -5.42 -19.75
N LYS A 51 -1.42 -5.67 -18.45
CA LYS A 51 -1.70 -7.00 -17.87
C LYS A 51 -3.19 -7.20 -17.55
N GLY A 52 -4.06 -6.30 -17.99
CA GLY A 52 -5.51 -6.38 -17.73
C GLY A 52 -5.90 -5.96 -16.31
N ILE A 53 -5.02 -5.30 -15.56
CA ILE A 53 -5.29 -4.82 -14.20
C ILE A 53 -5.56 -3.32 -14.27
N SER A 54 -6.85 -2.96 -14.27
CA SER A 54 -7.32 -1.57 -14.40
C SER A 54 -7.92 -1.03 -13.11
N TYR A 55 -8.38 -1.91 -12.21
CA TYR A 55 -9.07 -1.56 -10.98
C TYR A 55 -8.35 -2.06 -9.73
N ALA A 56 -8.57 -1.35 -8.61
CA ALA A 56 -7.99 -1.67 -7.31
C ALA A 56 -8.34 -3.11 -6.85
N GLN A 57 -9.60 -3.55 -7.00
CA GLN A 57 -9.98 -4.91 -6.59
C GLN A 57 -9.24 -6.01 -7.37
N GLN A 58 -8.87 -5.76 -8.64
CA GLN A 58 -8.12 -6.73 -9.44
C GLN A 58 -6.67 -6.83 -8.95
N LEU A 59 -6.06 -5.68 -8.62
CA LEU A 59 -4.72 -5.64 -8.05
C LEU A 59 -4.70 -6.28 -6.65
N PHE A 60 -5.72 -6.01 -5.85
CA PHE A 60 -5.90 -6.63 -4.53
C PHE A 60 -6.06 -8.14 -4.61
N GLY A 61 -6.83 -8.65 -5.58
CA GLY A 61 -6.97 -10.09 -5.83
C GLY A 61 -5.64 -10.80 -6.06
N GLN A 62 -4.66 -10.12 -6.69
CA GLN A 62 -3.31 -10.67 -6.85
C GLN A 62 -2.58 -10.82 -5.51
N CYS A 63 -2.84 -9.97 -4.54
CA CYS A 63 -2.30 -10.10 -3.19
C CYS A 63 -3.03 -11.20 -2.40
N LEU A 64 -4.35 -11.33 -2.58
CA LEU A 64 -5.15 -12.37 -1.93
C LEU A 64 -4.73 -13.79 -2.36
N VAL A 65 -4.51 -14.04 -3.65
CA VAL A 65 -3.98 -15.33 -4.15
C VAL A 65 -2.59 -15.66 -3.60
N ARG A 66 -1.90 -14.65 -3.02
CA ARG A 66 -0.60 -14.78 -2.38
C ARG A 66 -0.70 -14.79 -0.85
N ASP A 67 -1.88 -15.08 -0.31
CA ASP A 67 -2.17 -15.14 1.13
C ASP A 67 -1.93 -13.80 1.87
N LEU A 68 -1.99 -12.67 1.15
CA LEU A 68 -1.54 -11.37 1.64
C LEU A 68 -0.11 -11.40 2.23
N ASP A 69 0.74 -12.32 1.76
CA ASP A 69 2.12 -12.38 2.21
C ASP A 69 2.90 -11.16 1.71
N ARG A 70 3.50 -10.42 2.63
CA ARG A 70 4.24 -9.17 2.35
C ARG A 70 5.30 -9.38 1.28
N LYS A 71 6.10 -10.45 1.39
CA LYS A 71 7.21 -10.70 0.47
C LYS A 71 6.70 -11.05 -0.92
N LYS A 72 5.76 -11.99 -1.03
CA LYS A 72 5.15 -12.41 -2.30
C LYS A 72 4.47 -11.25 -3.02
N CYS A 73 3.75 -10.39 -2.28
CA CYS A 73 3.07 -9.22 -2.85
C CYS A 73 4.07 -8.16 -3.32
N LYS A 74 5.09 -7.84 -2.52
CA LYS A 74 6.14 -6.89 -2.91
C LYS A 74 6.93 -7.38 -4.13
N THR A 75 7.28 -8.66 -4.20
CA THR A 75 7.91 -9.26 -5.40
C THR A 75 6.99 -9.16 -6.63
N PHE A 76 5.68 -9.35 -6.48
CA PHE A 76 4.74 -9.13 -7.57
C PHE A 76 4.72 -7.67 -8.03
N PHE A 77 4.66 -6.71 -7.12
CA PHE A 77 4.73 -5.27 -7.43
C PHE A 77 6.05 -4.86 -8.11
N GLN A 78 7.17 -5.48 -7.70
CA GLN A 78 8.47 -5.27 -8.33
C GLN A 78 8.48 -5.65 -9.81
N SER A 79 7.68 -6.63 -10.24
CA SER A 79 7.55 -7.00 -11.66
C SER A 79 6.96 -5.87 -12.53
N PHE A 80 6.31 -4.88 -11.91
CA PHE A 80 5.83 -3.66 -12.56
C PHE A 80 6.82 -2.48 -12.42
N GLY A 81 8.01 -2.73 -11.88
CA GLY A 81 9.09 -1.77 -11.67
C GLY A 81 8.84 -0.76 -10.56
N MET A 82 8.04 -1.12 -9.56
CA MET A 82 7.89 -0.34 -8.33
C MET A 82 9.15 -0.47 -7.47
N ASN A 83 9.60 0.62 -6.86
CA ASN A 83 10.66 0.60 -5.85
C ASN A 83 10.12 0.17 -4.47
N ASP A 84 11.00 -0.05 -3.51
CA ASP A 84 10.63 -0.60 -2.20
C ASP A 84 9.60 0.25 -1.43
N GLY A 85 9.72 1.59 -1.49
CA GLY A 85 8.77 2.51 -0.85
C GLY A 85 7.38 2.39 -1.46
N LEU A 86 7.28 2.46 -2.80
CA LEU A 86 6.01 2.32 -3.51
C LEU A 86 5.36 0.94 -3.26
N GLN A 87 6.18 -0.12 -3.22
CA GLN A 87 5.70 -1.47 -2.90
C GLN A 87 5.15 -1.54 -1.48
N THR A 88 5.82 -0.89 -0.53
CA THR A 88 5.42 -0.85 0.87
C THR A 88 4.12 -0.08 1.05
N ASP A 89 3.97 1.08 0.40
CA ASP A 89 2.74 1.87 0.43
C ASP A 89 1.55 1.09 -0.11
N ALA A 90 1.71 0.47 -1.30
CA ALA A 90 0.65 -0.33 -1.90
C ALA A 90 0.25 -1.52 -1.01
N PHE A 91 1.24 -2.24 -0.47
CA PHE A 91 0.99 -3.38 0.41
C PHE A 91 0.28 -2.97 1.70
N ASN A 92 0.78 -1.92 2.37
CA ASN A 92 0.20 -1.46 3.63
C ASN A 92 -1.25 -0.99 3.42
N ALA A 93 -1.54 -0.30 2.32
CA ALA A 93 -2.90 0.09 1.98
C ALA A 93 -3.85 -1.10 1.78
N PHE A 94 -3.41 -2.15 1.09
CA PHE A 94 -4.22 -3.36 0.94
C PHE A 94 -4.37 -4.15 2.23
N LYS A 95 -3.31 -4.23 3.03
CA LYS A 95 -3.34 -4.94 4.31
C LYS A 95 -4.28 -4.25 5.29
N GLU A 96 -4.17 -2.93 5.42
CA GLU A 96 -5.06 -2.14 6.27
C GLU A 96 -6.51 -2.19 5.79
N TRP A 97 -6.75 -2.11 4.47
CA TRP A 97 -8.11 -2.26 3.95
C TRP A 97 -8.68 -3.64 4.29
N ALA A 98 -7.88 -4.71 4.13
CA ALA A 98 -8.29 -6.07 4.47
C ALA A 98 -8.63 -6.19 5.96
N ASP A 99 -7.77 -5.65 6.84
CA ASP A 99 -7.99 -5.68 8.29
C ASP A 99 -9.27 -4.93 8.73
N GLN A 100 -9.77 -4.00 7.91
CA GLN A 100 -10.98 -3.22 8.18
C GLN A 100 -12.26 -3.79 7.53
N HIS A 101 -12.14 -4.56 6.43
CA HIS A 101 -13.28 -4.87 5.56
C HIS A 101 -13.42 -6.35 5.15
N LEU A 102 -12.48 -7.23 5.51
CA LEU A 102 -12.55 -8.68 5.29
C LEU A 102 -12.61 -9.45 6.62
#